data_AF-A0AAJ2ARQ5-F1
#
_entry.id   AF-A0AAJ2ARQ5-F1
#
_cell.length_a   1.000
_cell.length_b   1.000
_cell.length_c   1.000
_cell.angle_alpha   90.00
_cell.angle_beta   90.00
_cell.angle_gamma   90.00
#
_symmetry.space_group_name_H-M   'P 1'
#
loop_
_entity.id
_entity.type
_entity.pdbx_description
1 polymer ?
#
loop_
_entity_poly.entity_id
_entity_poly.type
_entity_poly.pdbx_seq_one_letter_code
_entity_poly.pdbx_strand_id
1 'polypeptide(L)'
;MSTRPRFVHEADAPVETRLVNEEPFGPLTTINGSTSLEEAIRLECRLAAYAFKRWQRDAVHLGDELECGMVSVNDDGLAYTEVPFNGVKGSD
;
A
#
# COMPACT_ATOMS: atom_id res chain seq x y z
N MET A 1 -7.25 -12.69 30.51
CA MET A 1 -7.76 -11.39 29.98
C MET A 1 -7.56 -11.42 28.47
N SER A 2 -8.63 -11.55 27.69
CA SER A 2 -8.53 -11.65 26.21
C SER A 2 -8.43 -10.25 25.63
N THR A 3 -7.24 -9.84 25.18
CA THR A 3 -7.04 -8.61 24.40
C THR A 3 -7.44 -8.91 22.96
N ARG A 4 -8.72 -8.73 22.63
CA ARG A 4 -9.14 -8.74 21.22
C ARG A 4 -8.43 -7.56 20.52
N PRO A 5 -7.71 -7.79 19.42
CA PRO A 5 -7.16 -6.69 18.65
C PRO A 5 -8.30 -5.79 18.19
N ARG A 6 -8.15 -4.48 18.38
CA ARG A 6 -9.07 -3.47 17.88
C ARG A 6 -8.39 -2.76 16.73
N PHE A 7 -8.97 -2.90 15.55
CA PHE A 7 -8.58 -2.12 14.38
C PHE A 7 -9.39 -0.83 14.38
N VAL A 8 -8.71 0.29 14.18
CA VAL A 8 -9.33 1.59 13.93
C VAL A 8 -9.15 1.89 12.45
N HIS A 9 -10.20 2.39 11.81
CA HIS A 9 -10.12 2.84 10.42
C HIS A 9 -10.80 4.20 10.28
N GLU A 10 -10.30 4.99 9.33
CA GLU A 10 -10.91 6.24 8.88
C GLU A 10 -11.18 6.17 7.38
N ALA A 11 -12.34 6.67 6.94
CA ALA A 11 -12.73 6.68 5.53
C ALA A 11 -12.57 8.09 4.95
N ASP A 12 -12.09 8.16 3.70
CA ASP A 12 -12.01 9.40 2.91
C ASP A 12 -11.24 10.55 3.62
N ALA A 13 -10.20 10.21 4.37
CA ALA A 13 -9.31 11.19 4.99
C ALA A 13 -8.59 12.04 3.92
N PRO A 14 -8.53 13.37 4.04
CA PRO A 14 -7.79 14.19 3.08
C PRO A 14 -6.32 13.76 2.98
N VAL A 15 -5.77 13.78 1.76
CA VAL A 15 -4.43 13.24 1.47
C VAL A 15 -3.32 14.01 2.16
N GLU A 16 -3.55 15.25 2.59
CA GLU A 16 -2.58 16.10 3.30
C GLU A 16 -2.55 15.82 4.81
N THR A 17 -3.42 14.94 5.32
CA THR A 17 -3.46 14.64 6.75
C THR A 17 -2.23 13.83 7.17
N ARG A 18 -1.78 14.06 8.41
CA ARG A 18 -0.71 13.24 9.02
C ARG A 18 -1.05 11.76 9.04
N LEU A 19 -2.34 11.44 9.18
CA LEU A 19 -2.84 10.05 9.18
C LEU A 19 -2.53 9.31 7.88
N VAL A 20 -2.53 10.00 6.73
CA VAL A 20 -2.25 9.41 5.41
C VAL A 20 -0.76 9.37 5.10
N ASN A 21 0.04 10.32 5.63
CA ASN A 21 1.45 10.49 5.25
C ASN A 21 2.46 10.00 6.29
N GLU A 22 2.07 9.83 7.55
CA GLU A 22 2.94 9.35 8.62
C GLU A 22 2.54 7.94 9.05
N GLU A 23 3.52 7.04 9.13
CA GLU A 23 3.26 5.66 9.53
C GLU A 23 2.86 5.58 11.02
N PRO A 24 1.67 5.05 11.35
CA PRO A 24 1.18 5.05 12.73
C PRO A 24 1.77 3.93 13.59
N PHE A 25 2.46 2.94 12.99
CA PHE A 25 3.03 1.75 13.65
C PHE A 25 2.07 1.02 14.62
N GLY A 26 0.76 1.13 14.36
CA GLY A 26 -0.31 0.59 15.19
C GLY A 26 -1.46 0.06 14.34
N PRO A 27 -2.49 -0.55 14.95
CA PRO A 27 -3.63 -1.14 14.24
C PRO A 27 -4.61 -0.05 13.74
N LEU A 28 -4.10 0.85 12.90
CA LEU A 28 -4.78 2.00 12.34
C LEU A 28 -4.54 2.03 10.82
N THR A 29 -5.61 2.23 10.04
CA THR A 29 -5.53 2.34 8.59
C THR A 29 -6.49 3.39 8.07
N THR A 30 -6.23 3.92 6.88
CA THR A 30 -7.21 4.72 6.12
C THR A 30 -7.79 3.89 4.98
N ILE A 31 -8.98 4.27 4.54
CA ILE A 31 -9.61 3.73 3.33
C ILE A 31 -10.07 4.92 2.50
N ASN A 32 -9.37 5.14 1.38
CA ASN A 32 -9.65 6.25 0.48
C ASN A 32 -10.16 5.70 -0.85
N GLY A 33 -11.33 6.19 -1.27
CA GLY A 33 -11.83 5.91 -2.61
C GLY A 33 -10.96 6.56 -3.70
N SER A 34 -10.87 5.89 -4.84
CA SER A 34 -10.32 6.47 -6.06
C SER A 34 -11.24 6.18 -7.23
N THR A 35 -11.30 7.11 -8.18
CA THR A 35 -12.17 7.06 -9.35
C THR A 35 -11.47 6.47 -10.58
N SER A 36 -10.14 6.31 -10.54
CA SER A 36 -9.33 5.84 -11.66
C SER A 36 -8.07 5.11 -11.19
N LEU A 37 -7.47 4.31 -12.07
CA LEU A 37 -6.22 3.61 -11.74
C LEU A 37 -5.07 4.61 -11.60
N GLU A 38 -5.06 5.63 -12.45
CA GLU A 38 -4.04 6.67 -12.51
C GLU A 38 -4.05 7.54 -11.24
N GLU A 39 -5.22 7.82 -10.68
CA GLU A 39 -5.34 8.50 -9.38
C GLU A 39 -4.81 7.62 -8.25
N ALA A 40 -5.12 6.33 -8.24
CA ALA A 40 -4.62 5.40 -7.22
C ALA A 40 -3.09 5.24 -7.25
N ILE A 41 -2.48 5.23 -8.44
CA ILE A 41 -1.03 5.11 -8.63
C ILE A 41 -0.27 6.35 -8.14
N ARG A 42 -0.90 7.54 -8.14
CA ARG A 42 -0.27 8.79 -7.66
C ARG A 42 -0.05 8.85 -6.16
N LEU A 43 -0.65 7.95 -5.39
CA LEU A 43 -0.44 7.90 -3.95
C LEU A 43 0.99 7.47 -3.65
N GLU A 44 1.69 8.24 -2.81
CA GLU A 44 3.06 7.93 -2.43
C GLU A 44 3.09 6.60 -1.65
N CYS A 45 3.88 5.67 -2.15
CA CYS A 45 4.14 4.38 -1.52
C CYS A 45 5.64 4.17 -1.52
N ARG A 46 6.21 3.79 -0.37
CA ARG A 46 7.68 3.77 -0.20
C ARG A 46 8.24 2.36 0.02
N LEU A 47 7.46 1.50 0.68
CA LEU A 47 7.91 0.16 1.04
C LEU A 47 7.23 -0.93 0.19
N ALA A 48 5.91 -0.98 0.25
CA ALA A 48 5.13 -2.10 -0.26
C ALA A 48 3.77 -1.66 -0.78
N ALA A 49 3.36 -2.19 -1.92
CA ALA A 49 1.99 -2.09 -2.42
C ALA A 49 1.41 -3.47 -2.72
N TYR A 50 0.10 -3.58 -2.52
CA TYR A 50 -0.70 -4.75 -2.87
C TYR A 50 -1.82 -4.31 -3.80
N ALA A 51 -1.96 -4.99 -4.94
CA ALA A 51 -3.00 -4.71 -5.90
C ALA A 51 -3.80 -5.96 -6.25
N PHE A 52 -5.12 -5.87 -6.14
CA PHE A 52 -6.03 -6.96 -6.50
C PHE A 52 -6.81 -6.60 -7.76
N LYS A 53 -6.43 -7.20 -8.89
CA LYS A 53 -6.95 -6.86 -10.23
C LYS A 53 -7.16 -8.13 -11.06
N ARG A 54 -8.25 -8.17 -11.83
CA ARG A 54 -8.59 -9.32 -12.69
C ARG A 54 -7.73 -9.40 -13.96
N TRP A 55 -7.22 -8.28 -14.47
CA TRP A 55 -6.59 -8.21 -15.78
C TRP A 55 -5.07 -8.12 -15.69
N GLN A 56 -4.36 -8.96 -16.46
CA GLN A 56 -2.90 -9.02 -16.48
C GLN A 56 -2.24 -7.71 -16.95
N ARG A 57 -2.88 -6.98 -17.88
CA ARG A 57 -2.37 -5.67 -18.34
C ARG A 57 -2.23 -4.66 -17.20
N ASP A 58 -3.12 -4.73 -16.22
CA ASP A 58 -3.13 -3.82 -15.08
C ASP A 58 -1.93 -4.15 -14.16
N ALA A 59 -1.54 -5.43 -14.07
CA ALA A 59 -0.40 -5.87 -13.27
C ALA A 59 0.94 -5.34 -13.79
N VAL A 60 1.15 -5.40 -15.11
CA VAL A 60 2.35 -4.83 -15.75
C VAL A 60 2.41 -3.32 -15.54
N HIS A 61 1.29 -2.64 -15.80
CA HIS A 61 1.22 -1.18 -15.63
C HIS A 61 1.47 -0.75 -14.18
N LEU A 62 0.94 -1.48 -13.20
CA LEU A 62 1.19 -1.22 -11.78
C LEU A 62 2.66 -1.43 -11.40
N GLY A 63 3.31 -2.47 -11.94
CA GLY A 63 4.73 -2.73 -11.69
C GLY A 63 5.65 -1.66 -12.28
N ASP A 64 5.26 -1.03 -13.38
CA ASP A 64 6.05 0.01 -14.04
C ASP A 64 5.87 1.40 -13.40
N GLU A 65 4.68 1.72 -12.90
CA GLU A 65 4.34 3.09 -12.46
C GLU A 65 4.38 3.29 -10.93
N LEU A 66 4.22 2.25 -10.11
CA LEU A 66 4.26 2.41 -8.66
C LEU A 66 5.70 2.56 -8.16
N GLU A 67 5.99 3.68 -7.49
CA GLU A 67 7.31 3.94 -6.89
C GLU A 67 7.52 3.22 -5.54
N CYS A 68 7.09 1.96 -5.41
CA CYS A 68 7.24 1.17 -4.18
C CYS A 68 8.49 0.29 -4.21
N GLY A 69 9.02 -0.06 -3.04
CA GLY A 69 10.07 -1.09 -2.91
C GLY A 69 9.67 -2.45 -3.46
N MET A 70 8.43 -2.86 -3.19
CA MET A 70 7.84 -4.06 -3.78
C MET A 70 6.35 -3.85 -4.11
N VAL A 71 5.90 -4.52 -5.17
CA VAL A 71 4.50 -4.56 -5.59
C VAL A 71 4.08 -6.01 -5.69
N SER A 72 3.04 -6.40 -4.94
CA SER A 72 2.39 -7.69 -5.04
C SER A 72 1.07 -7.56 -5.77
N VAL A 73 0.79 -8.47 -6.71
CA VAL A 73 -0.46 -8.45 -7.50
C VAL A 73 -1.20 -9.77 -7.33
N ASN A 74 -2.42 -9.69 -6.79
CA ASN A 74 -3.29 -10.83 -6.49
C ASN A 74 -2.67 -11.86 -5.51
N ASP A 75 -1.75 -11.42 -4.66
CA ASP A 75 -1.10 -12.23 -3.64
C ASP A 75 -1.00 -11.39 -2.35
N ASP A 76 -1.12 -12.01 -1.19
CA ASP A 76 -0.99 -11.39 0.13
C ASP A 76 0.44 -11.48 0.68
N GLY A 77 1.32 -12.20 -0.01
CA GLY A 77 2.74 -12.32 0.29
C GLY A 77 3.58 -11.18 -0.28
N LEU A 78 4.61 -10.83 0.48
CA LEU A 78 5.76 -10.02 0.09
C LEU A 78 7.02 -10.61 0.71
N ALA A 79 8.20 -10.18 0.25
CA ALA A 79 9.49 -10.55 0.84
C ALA A 79 9.82 -12.07 0.78
N TYR A 80 9.54 -12.73 -0.35
CA TYR A 80 10.03 -14.10 -0.54
C TYR A 80 11.57 -14.12 -0.49
N THR A 81 12.15 -15.21 0.02
CA THR A 81 13.61 -15.30 0.30
C THR A 81 14.47 -15.09 -0.95
N GLU A 82 13.90 -15.37 -2.12
CA GLU A 82 14.51 -15.28 -3.43
C GLU A 82 14.42 -13.90 -4.09
N VAL A 83 13.66 -12.95 -3.53
CA VAL A 83 13.49 -11.59 -4.09
C VAL A 83 14.02 -10.52 -3.13
N PRO A 84 14.77 -9.51 -3.63
CA PRO A 84 15.27 -8.42 -2.79
C PRO A 84 14.12 -7.60 -2.19
N PHE A 85 14.12 -7.45 -0.86
CA PHE A 85 13.18 -6.62 -0.10
C PHE A 85 13.91 -5.36 0.39
N ASN A 86 13.71 -4.23 -0.28
CA ASN A 86 14.25 -2.94 0.14
C ASN A 86 13.25 -1.84 -0.22
N GLY A 87 13.06 -0.84 0.64
CA GLY A 87 12.23 0.31 0.32
C GLY A 87 12.92 1.28 -0.65
N VAL A 88 12.11 2.10 -1.33
CA VAL A 88 12.60 3.18 -2.21
C VAL A 88 12.72 4.46 -1.37
N LYS A 89 13.78 5.27 -1.61
CA LYS A 89 14.00 6.59 -0.99
C LYS A 89 14.04 6.57 0.57
N GLY A 90 14.86 5.71 1.16
CA GLY A 90 15.25 5.80 2.58
C GLY A 90 14.19 5.34 3.58
N SER A 91 13.37 4.36 3.21
CA SER A 91 12.58 3.59 4.18
C SER A 91 13.52 2.68 4.97
N ASP A 92 13.91 3.11 6.16
CA ASP A 92 14.36 2.25 7.27
C ASP A 92 13.15 1.82 8.11
#